data_AF-A0A946WAM5-F1
#
_entry.id   AF-A0A946WAM5-F1
#
_cell.length_a   1.000
_cell.length_b   1.000
_cell.length_c   1.000
_cell.angle_alpha   90.00
_cell.angle_beta   90.00
_cell.angle_gamma   90.00
#
_symmetry.space_group_name_H-M   'P 1'
#
loop_
_entity.id
_entity.type
_entity.pdbx_description
1 polymer ?
#
loop_
_entity_poly.entity_id
_entity_poly.type
_entity_poly.pdbx_seq_one_letter_code
_entity_poly.pdbx_strand_id
1 'polypeptide(L)'
;MSAKDRDKGLVEEVIERLPRASSTPSKKLLKKTGLEYQKTADYLFGEYVESYEKSTGEFLDENEGWEGFMAGLALKHPKSTYYKYRRSLIFTLEETGHKLDCEAQITAEGGNFSKALELAKDADNSWNWSNTVGKCKYPSTPKKRGKSSRRICKKVTEDEYQKLLDDARERGDRMMEFALVIARNLPIRPKELMGISVTEITTDTLKIHSIGAKKRAANDRGIDRSLSLPVSDKLLNAINYMEHYFNKLREETVKSNDKKDPAEAYDIAAREAIKRLQDRVYAASKRLFPKKVKTPRPSLYSFRHMWGTRLKNKSKHKEITARKIAAIMGHRSTNSISCYGHANSKSDGFTSDIPEPSKKTLSLVNKKEARQREESPFLSSN
;
A
#
# COMPACT_ATOMS: atom_id res chain seq x y z
N MET A 1 42.85 -23.15 -2.72
CA MET A 1 41.54 -22.47 -2.54
C MET A 1 40.76 -23.22 -1.49
N SER A 2 40.04 -22.53 -0.58
CA SER A 2 39.13 -23.22 0.33
C SER A 2 37.98 -23.86 -0.47
N ALA A 3 37.33 -24.91 0.05
CA ALA A 3 36.15 -25.50 -0.60
C ALA A 3 35.10 -24.43 -0.96
N LYS A 4 34.87 -23.49 -0.03
CA LYS A 4 33.95 -22.36 -0.19
C LYS A 4 34.33 -21.40 -1.33
N ASP A 5 35.62 -21.19 -1.58
CA ASP A 5 36.08 -20.33 -2.68
C ASP A 5 35.97 -21.04 -4.04
N ARG A 6 36.01 -22.38 -4.07
CA ARG A 6 35.79 -23.19 -5.27
C ARG A 6 34.33 -23.21 -5.69
N ASP A 7 33.42 -23.48 -4.75
CA ASP A 7 31.98 -23.52 -5.03
C ASP A 7 31.46 -22.18 -5.53
N LYS A 8 31.99 -21.08 -4.97
CA LYS A 8 31.71 -19.72 -5.44
C LYS A 8 32.14 -19.50 -6.89
N GLY A 9 33.32 -19.98 -7.28
CA GLY A 9 33.84 -19.86 -8.65
C GLY A 9 33.03 -20.67 -9.67
N LEU A 10 32.63 -21.89 -9.31
CA LEU A 10 31.79 -22.76 -10.15
C LEU A 10 30.39 -22.15 -10.37
N VAL A 11 29.77 -21.63 -9.31
CA VAL A 11 28.48 -20.92 -9.42
C VAL A 11 28.61 -19.65 -10.27
N GLU A 12 29.76 -18.98 -10.27
CA GLU A 12 30.01 -17.84 -11.15
C GLU A 12 30.06 -18.24 -12.63
N GLU A 13 30.78 -19.31 -12.96
CA GLU A 13 30.90 -19.83 -14.32
C GLU A 13 29.56 -20.30 -14.90
N VAL A 14 28.77 -21.04 -14.11
CA VAL A 14 27.44 -21.53 -14.50
C VAL A 14 26.46 -20.38 -14.76
N ILE A 15 26.46 -19.35 -13.90
CA ILE A 15 25.60 -18.17 -14.09
C ILE A 15 26.00 -17.36 -15.34
N GLU A 16 27.28 -17.30 -15.68
CA GLU A 16 27.78 -16.55 -16.84
C GLU A 16 27.53 -17.24 -18.18
N ARG A 17 27.39 -18.57 -18.20
CA ARG A 17 27.04 -19.38 -19.38
C ARG A 17 25.57 -19.27 -19.77
N LEU A 18 24.72 -18.69 -18.91
CA LEU A 18 23.34 -18.36 -19.30
C LEU A 18 23.36 -17.50 -20.56
N PRO A 19 22.58 -17.83 -21.61
CA PRO A 19 22.54 -17.02 -22.81
C PRO A 19 22.19 -15.59 -22.40
N ARG A 20 23.08 -14.64 -22.72
CA ARG A 20 22.80 -13.21 -22.62
C ARG A 20 21.73 -12.90 -23.64
N ALA A 21 20.47 -13.17 -23.27
CA ALA A 21 19.32 -12.73 -24.02
C ALA A 21 19.45 -11.22 -24.16
N SER A 22 19.73 -10.80 -25.39
CA SER A 22 19.67 -9.41 -25.80
C SER A 22 18.30 -8.88 -25.40
N SER A 23 18.31 -7.74 -24.69
CA SER A 23 17.24 -7.20 -23.86
C SER A 23 17.10 -7.86 -22.49
N THR A 24 17.35 -7.04 -21.46
CA THR A 24 17.00 -7.29 -20.05
C THR A 24 15.75 -8.16 -19.95
N PRO A 25 15.76 -9.30 -19.24
CA PRO A 25 14.54 -10.05 -18.97
C PRO A 25 13.61 -9.08 -18.27
N SER A 26 12.64 -8.59 -19.03
CA SER A 26 11.74 -7.55 -18.55
C SER A 26 11.13 -8.06 -17.25
N LYS A 27 10.90 -7.17 -16.29
CA LYS A 27 10.16 -7.44 -15.03
C LYS A 27 8.79 -8.12 -15.22
N LYS A 28 8.39 -8.43 -16.45
CA LYS A 28 7.25 -9.26 -16.85
C LYS A 28 7.53 -10.77 -16.85
N LEU A 29 8.75 -11.25 -17.11
CA LEU A 29 9.06 -12.69 -17.08
C LEU A 29 9.08 -13.21 -15.62
N LEU A 30 9.68 -12.44 -14.72
CA LEU A 30 9.71 -12.69 -13.27
C LEU A 30 8.35 -12.50 -12.54
N LYS A 31 7.22 -12.54 -13.28
CA LYS A 31 5.88 -12.27 -12.75
C LYS A 31 4.84 -13.35 -13.04
N LYS A 32 5.21 -14.47 -13.66
CA LYS A 32 4.32 -15.61 -13.87
C LYS A 32 4.79 -16.82 -13.05
N THR A 33 3.92 -17.25 -12.13
CA THR A 33 3.84 -18.57 -11.47
C THR A 33 5.10 -19.17 -10.85
N GLY A 34 5.02 -19.63 -9.59
CA GLY A 34 6.13 -20.31 -8.88
C GLY A 34 6.79 -21.46 -9.66
N LEU A 35 6.06 -22.10 -10.59
CA LEU A 35 6.57 -23.13 -11.49
C LEU A 35 7.74 -22.69 -12.40
N GLU A 36 7.80 -21.43 -12.85
CA GLU A 36 8.92 -20.99 -13.72
C GLU A 36 10.21 -20.78 -12.90
N TYR A 37 10.09 -20.47 -11.61
CA TYR A 37 11.24 -20.33 -10.72
C TYR A 37 11.87 -21.66 -10.37
N GLN A 38 11.04 -22.68 -10.13
CA GLN A 38 11.49 -24.03 -9.80
C GLN A 38 12.28 -24.63 -10.98
N LYS A 39 11.72 -24.62 -12.19
CA LYS A 39 12.42 -25.10 -13.39
C LYS A 39 13.76 -24.41 -13.66
N THR A 40 13.83 -23.11 -13.35
CA THR A 40 15.09 -22.36 -13.50
C THR A 40 16.10 -22.74 -12.41
N ALA A 41 15.64 -22.99 -11.18
CA ALA A 41 16.49 -23.44 -10.09
C ALA A 41 17.04 -24.85 -10.35
N ASP A 42 16.18 -25.77 -10.77
CA ASP A 42 16.56 -27.16 -11.07
C ASP A 42 17.56 -27.22 -12.23
N TYR A 43 17.36 -26.41 -13.27
CA TYR A 43 18.31 -26.31 -14.39
C TYR A 43 19.69 -25.79 -13.94
N LEU A 44 19.72 -24.71 -13.15
CA LEU A 44 20.97 -24.15 -12.64
C LEU A 44 21.68 -25.09 -11.65
N PHE A 45 20.89 -25.86 -10.90
CA PHE A 45 21.41 -26.88 -10.00
C PHE A 45 22.07 -28.02 -10.79
N GLY A 46 21.42 -28.53 -11.84
CA GLY A 46 22.00 -29.54 -12.72
C GLY A 46 23.33 -29.10 -13.34
N GLU A 47 23.39 -27.87 -13.87
CA GLU A 47 24.64 -27.31 -14.42
C GLU A 47 25.73 -27.14 -13.35
N TYR A 48 25.36 -26.82 -12.12
CA TYR A 48 26.30 -26.75 -11.00
C TYR A 48 26.88 -28.11 -10.65
N VAL A 49 26.02 -29.14 -10.52
CA VAL A 49 26.47 -30.52 -10.22
C VAL A 49 27.38 -31.02 -11.33
N GLU A 50 26.98 -30.90 -12.60
CA GLU A 50 27.82 -31.32 -13.74
C GLU A 50 29.16 -30.59 -13.76
N SER A 51 29.17 -29.28 -13.49
CA SER A 51 30.41 -28.50 -13.46
C SER A 51 31.29 -28.87 -12.27
N TYR A 52 30.70 -29.19 -11.11
CA TYR A 52 31.43 -29.64 -9.93
C TYR A 52 32.08 -30.99 -10.20
N GLU A 53 31.29 -32.00 -10.59
CA GLU A 53 31.77 -33.37 -10.86
C GLU A 53 32.88 -33.38 -11.92
N LYS A 54 32.73 -32.55 -12.96
CA LYS A 54 33.77 -32.40 -14.00
C LYS A 54 35.05 -31.77 -13.46
N SER A 55 34.96 -30.89 -12.47
CA SER A 55 36.10 -30.17 -11.91
C SER A 55 36.82 -30.93 -10.79
N THR A 56 36.10 -31.76 -10.02
CA THR A 56 36.63 -32.50 -8.87
C THR A 56 36.84 -33.98 -9.18
N GLY A 57 36.12 -34.54 -10.15
CA GLY A 57 36.04 -35.98 -10.39
C GLY A 57 35.22 -36.73 -9.34
N GLU A 58 34.57 -36.01 -8.42
CA GLU A 58 33.79 -36.55 -7.32
C GLU A 58 32.30 -36.37 -7.62
N PHE A 59 31.51 -37.43 -7.45
CA PHE A 59 30.06 -37.41 -7.56
C PHE A 59 29.46 -36.70 -6.34
N LEU A 60 28.57 -35.74 -6.57
CA LEU A 60 27.82 -35.09 -5.48
C LEU A 60 26.48 -35.80 -5.32
N ASP A 61 26.16 -36.23 -4.09
CA ASP A 61 24.78 -36.57 -3.82
C ASP A 61 23.89 -35.31 -3.90
N GLU A 62 22.61 -35.52 -4.17
CA GLU A 62 21.68 -34.43 -4.47
C GLU A 62 21.60 -33.40 -3.32
N ASN A 63 21.70 -33.84 -2.07
CA ASN A 63 21.63 -32.96 -0.90
C ASN A 63 22.91 -32.14 -0.75
N GLU A 64 24.07 -32.78 -0.84
CA GLU A 64 25.38 -32.11 -0.81
C GLU A 64 25.52 -31.10 -1.94
N GLY A 65 25.03 -31.45 -3.13
CA GLY A 65 24.95 -30.54 -4.26
C GLY A 65 24.11 -29.30 -3.94
N TRP A 66 22.89 -29.48 -3.44
CA TRP A 66 22.00 -28.36 -3.15
C TRP A 66 22.58 -27.44 -2.07
N GLU A 67 23.23 -28.01 -1.06
CA GLU A 67 23.93 -27.25 -0.02
C GLU A 67 25.08 -26.42 -0.59
N GLY A 68 25.94 -27.01 -1.42
CA GLY A 68 27.05 -26.32 -2.09
C GLY A 68 26.58 -25.20 -3.03
N PHE A 69 25.59 -25.49 -3.87
CA PHE A 69 24.97 -24.51 -4.78
C PHE A 69 24.39 -23.32 -4.01
N MET A 70 23.67 -23.58 -2.91
CA MET A 70 23.05 -22.54 -2.10
C MET A 70 24.08 -21.74 -1.29
N ALA A 71 25.15 -22.36 -0.82
CA ALA A 71 26.28 -21.68 -0.19
C ALA A 71 26.96 -20.70 -1.17
N GLY A 72 27.22 -21.14 -2.41
CA GLY A 72 27.75 -20.29 -3.48
C GLY A 72 26.85 -19.10 -3.82
N LEU A 73 25.53 -19.32 -3.94
CA LEU A 73 24.55 -18.25 -4.16
C LEU A 73 24.48 -17.26 -2.98
N ALA A 74 24.56 -17.75 -1.74
CA ALA A 74 24.54 -16.91 -0.54
C ALA A 74 25.76 -15.99 -0.44
N LEU A 75 26.95 -16.50 -0.82
CA LEU A 75 28.18 -15.72 -0.88
C LEU A 75 28.11 -14.59 -1.93
N LYS A 76 27.44 -14.81 -3.07
CA LYS A 76 27.31 -13.83 -4.15
C LYS A 76 26.19 -12.80 -3.93
N HIS A 77 25.08 -13.19 -3.29
CA HIS A 77 23.90 -12.34 -3.12
C HIS A 77 23.41 -12.25 -1.67
N PRO A 78 24.19 -11.61 -0.77
CA PRO A 78 23.92 -11.61 0.68
C PRO A 78 22.66 -10.83 1.11
N LYS A 79 22.04 -10.06 0.21
CA LYS A 79 20.90 -9.19 0.54
C LYS A 79 19.77 -9.36 -0.48
N SER A 80 18.76 -10.16 -0.09
CA SER A 80 17.37 -10.20 -0.59
C SER A 80 16.95 -11.29 -1.59
N THR A 81 17.85 -11.93 -2.34
CA THR A 81 17.47 -13.00 -3.28
C THR A 81 17.37 -14.35 -2.58
N TYR A 82 18.31 -14.63 -1.69
CA TYR A 82 18.37 -15.84 -0.85
C TYR A 82 17.08 -16.11 -0.07
N TYR A 83 16.47 -15.08 0.53
CA TYR A 83 15.22 -15.21 1.30
C TYR A 83 14.00 -15.60 0.45
N LYS A 84 14.00 -15.28 -0.85
CA LYS A 84 12.91 -15.64 -1.76
C LYS A 84 13.07 -17.04 -2.30
N TYR A 85 14.30 -17.44 -2.62
CA TYR A 85 14.61 -18.80 -3.05
C TYR A 85 14.43 -19.80 -1.90
N ARG A 86 14.96 -19.51 -0.71
CA ARG A 86 14.83 -20.38 0.48
C ARG A 86 13.37 -20.67 0.85
N ARG A 87 12.48 -19.67 0.77
CA ARG A 87 11.06 -19.85 1.12
C ARG A 87 10.26 -20.64 0.08
N SER A 88 10.71 -20.65 -1.18
CA SER A 88 10.10 -21.46 -2.23
C SER A 88 10.62 -22.91 -2.16
N LEU A 89 11.90 -23.09 -1.83
CA LEU A 89 12.55 -24.40 -1.76
C LEU A 89 12.15 -25.21 -0.52
N ILE A 90 11.99 -24.58 0.65
CA ILE A 90 11.45 -25.23 1.87
C ILE A 90 10.07 -25.84 1.59
N PHE A 91 9.24 -25.13 0.82
CA PHE A 91 7.91 -25.61 0.46
C PHE A 91 7.95 -26.83 -0.46
N THR A 92 8.96 -26.92 -1.33
CA THR A 92 9.13 -28.02 -2.29
C THR A 92 9.72 -29.27 -1.66
N LEU A 93 10.70 -29.14 -0.75
CA LEU A 93 11.34 -30.27 -0.07
C LEU A 93 10.40 -30.95 0.94
N GLU A 94 9.50 -30.20 1.56
CA GLU A 94 8.40 -30.74 2.39
C GLU A 94 7.39 -31.54 1.55
N GLU A 95 7.13 -31.15 0.29
CA GLU A 95 6.22 -31.87 -0.62
C GLU A 95 6.85 -33.13 -1.23
N THR A 96 8.18 -33.21 -1.35
CA THR A 96 8.90 -34.38 -1.92
C THR A 96 9.42 -35.37 -0.87
N GLY A 97 9.18 -35.13 0.42
CA GLY A 97 9.49 -36.07 1.50
C GLY A 97 10.95 -36.07 1.97
N HIS A 98 11.75 -35.08 1.56
CA HIS A 98 13.13 -34.92 2.00
C HIS A 98 13.22 -33.90 3.14
N LYS A 99 13.51 -34.36 4.37
CA LYS A 99 13.77 -33.48 5.52
C LYS A 99 15.22 -33.01 5.49
N LEU A 100 15.44 -31.70 5.40
CA LEU A 100 16.70 -31.10 5.79
C LEU A 100 16.76 -31.08 7.32
N ASP A 101 17.78 -31.69 7.91
CA ASP A 101 18.02 -31.77 9.36
C ASP A 101 18.57 -30.44 9.93
N CYS A 102 18.03 -29.32 9.47
CA CYS A 102 18.23 -27.99 10.05
C CYS A 102 16.97 -27.48 10.78
N GLU A 103 16.01 -28.37 11.08
CA GLU A 103 14.80 -28.08 11.85
C GLU A 103 15.04 -27.82 13.35
N ALA A 104 16.22 -28.08 13.90
CA ALA A 104 16.48 -27.78 15.31
C ALA A 104 16.87 -26.29 15.50
N GLN A 105 15.88 -25.48 15.95
CA GLN A 105 16.02 -24.27 16.79
C GLN A 105 15.40 -22.94 16.27
N ILE A 106 14.55 -22.92 15.24
CA ILE A 106 13.80 -21.68 14.92
C ILE A 106 12.32 -21.97 14.66
N THR A 107 11.68 -22.68 15.58
CA THR A 107 10.21 -22.85 15.57
C THR A 107 9.64 -22.86 16.99
N ALA A 108 9.72 -21.73 17.68
CA ALA A 108 8.67 -21.35 18.65
C ALA A 108 8.75 -19.84 18.93
N GLU A 109 7.62 -19.17 18.66
CA GLU A 109 7.26 -17.82 19.10
C GLU A 109 7.97 -16.62 18.42
N GLY A 110 7.20 -15.95 17.56
CA GLY A 110 7.23 -14.49 17.39
C GLY A 110 8.56 -13.89 16.93
N GLY A 111 8.68 -13.68 15.62
CA GLY A 111 9.87 -13.11 14.99
C GLY A 111 10.52 -11.94 15.74
N ASN A 112 11.65 -12.21 16.39
CA ASN A 112 12.61 -11.21 16.83
C ASN A 112 14.02 -11.81 16.77
N PHE A 113 14.78 -11.37 15.76
CA PHE A 113 16.14 -11.83 15.45
C PHE A 113 17.13 -11.57 16.61
N SER A 114 16.80 -10.68 17.54
CA SER A 114 17.64 -10.34 18.69
C SER A 114 17.80 -11.49 19.69
N LYS A 115 16.80 -12.38 19.83
CA LYS A 115 16.85 -13.47 20.82
C LYS A 115 17.64 -14.69 20.31
N ALA A 116 17.56 -14.96 19.01
CA ALA A 116 18.42 -15.96 18.33
C ALA A 116 19.91 -15.55 18.35
N LEU A 117 20.19 -14.24 18.35
CA LEU A 117 21.55 -13.70 18.45
C LEU A 117 22.14 -13.80 19.86
N GLU A 118 21.31 -13.83 20.91
CA GLU A 118 21.78 -14.08 22.28
C GLU A 118 22.02 -15.57 22.53
N LEU A 119 21.13 -16.44 22.05
CA LEU A 119 21.31 -17.90 22.14
C LEU A 119 22.55 -18.39 21.38
N ALA A 120 22.93 -17.72 20.29
CA ALA A 120 24.15 -18.02 19.53
C ALA A 120 25.45 -17.52 20.20
N LYS A 121 25.37 -16.70 21.25
CA LYS A 121 26.54 -16.30 22.06
C LYS A 121 26.85 -17.30 23.16
N ASP A 122 25.85 -18.06 23.58
CA ASP A 122 25.96 -19.04 24.66
C ASP A 122 26.34 -20.44 24.15
N ALA A 123 26.17 -20.70 22.85
CA ALA A 123 26.62 -21.94 22.21
C ALA A 123 28.01 -21.76 21.59
N ASP A 124 28.99 -22.36 22.27
CA ASP A 124 30.35 -22.68 21.80
C ASP A 124 31.45 -21.59 21.95
N ASN A 125 32.06 -21.61 23.14
CA ASN A 125 33.25 -20.86 23.56
C ASN A 125 34.55 -21.40 22.91
N SER A 126 34.68 -21.34 21.59
CA SER A 126 35.96 -21.61 20.92
C SER A 126 36.37 -20.63 19.82
N TRP A 127 35.57 -19.58 19.56
CA TRP A 127 35.92 -18.54 18.59
C TRP A 127 36.33 -17.23 19.26
N ASN A 128 37.65 -17.06 19.44
CA ASN A 128 38.23 -15.83 19.93
C ASN A 128 38.26 -14.76 18.81
N TRP A 129 37.15 -14.05 18.63
CA TRP A 129 36.99 -12.97 17.64
C TRP A 129 37.61 -11.62 18.09
N SER A 130 38.47 -11.61 19.12
CA SER A 130 38.82 -10.34 19.78
C SER A 130 40.01 -9.57 19.20
N ASN A 131 40.84 -10.12 18.31
CA ASN A 131 42.11 -9.44 17.95
C ASN A 131 42.32 -9.00 16.49
N THR A 132 41.30 -9.08 15.62
CA THR A 132 41.47 -8.62 14.22
C THR A 132 40.21 -7.99 13.61
N VAL A 133 39.54 -7.10 14.35
CA VAL A 133 38.56 -6.18 13.75
C VAL A 133 39.00 -4.73 13.95
N GLY A 134 40.04 -4.36 13.23
CA GLY A 134 40.28 -2.96 12.91
C GLY A 134 39.06 -2.40 12.18
N LYS A 135 38.23 -1.61 12.89
CA LYS A 135 37.26 -0.62 12.40
C LYS A 135 36.65 -0.91 11.02
N CYS A 136 36.12 -2.11 10.77
CA CYS A 136 35.20 -2.30 9.67
C CYS A 136 33.86 -1.72 10.13
N LYS A 137 33.65 -0.42 9.83
CA LYS A 137 32.32 0.20 9.94
C LYS A 137 31.39 -0.64 9.09
N TYR A 138 30.63 -1.54 9.72
CA TYR A 138 29.50 -2.17 9.07
C TYR A 138 28.71 -1.04 8.41
N PRO A 139 28.55 -1.02 7.07
CA PRO A 139 27.70 -0.03 6.45
C PRO A 139 26.32 -0.28 7.06
N SER A 140 25.90 0.65 7.92
CA SER A 140 24.58 0.65 8.54
C SER A 140 23.60 0.21 7.46
N THR A 141 22.84 -0.86 7.70
CA THR A 141 21.83 -1.32 6.75
C THR A 141 21.14 -0.09 6.19
N PRO A 142 21.18 0.16 4.86
CA PRO A 142 20.60 1.38 4.32
C PRO A 142 19.16 1.36 4.77
N LYS A 143 18.78 2.27 5.68
CA LYS A 143 17.41 2.42 6.16
C LYS A 143 16.57 2.32 4.92
N LYS A 144 15.72 1.27 4.81
CA LYS A 144 14.84 1.08 3.65
C LYS A 144 14.20 2.43 3.42
N ARG A 145 14.61 3.14 2.36
CA ARG A 145 14.07 4.46 2.06
C ARG A 145 12.58 4.21 1.96
N GLY A 146 11.81 4.71 2.94
CA GLY A 146 10.38 4.51 2.98
C GLY A 146 9.86 4.83 1.60
N LYS A 147 9.07 3.92 1.02
CA LYS A 147 8.51 4.06 -0.32
C LYS A 147 8.00 5.48 -0.45
N SER A 148 8.67 6.33 -1.24
CA SER A 148 8.38 7.77 -1.20
C SER A 148 6.89 7.94 -1.46
N SER A 149 6.18 8.54 -0.51
CA SER A 149 4.73 8.71 -0.64
C SER A 149 4.50 9.42 -1.96
N ARG A 150 3.67 8.85 -2.85
CA ARG A 150 3.36 9.50 -4.14
C ARG A 150 3.04 10.96 -3.85
N ARG A 151 3.76 11.88 -4.51
CA ARG A 151 3.50 13.30 -4.35
C ARG A 151 2.08 13.54 -4.88
N ILE A 152 1.18 14.05 -4.03
CA ILE A 152 -0.22 14.33 -4.36
C ILE A 152 -0.36 15.81 -4.72
N CYS A 153 -1.21 16.13 -5.70
CA CYS A 153 -1.51 17.51 -6.04
C CYS A 153 -2.30 18.14 -4.89
N LYS A 154 -1.71 19.16 -4.25
CA LYS A 154 -2.23 19.81 -3.04
C LYS A 154 -3.20 20.96 -3.34
N LYS A 155 -3.19 21.48 -4.57
CA LYS A 155 -4.02 22.60 -5.02
C LYS A 155 -4.45 22.36 -6.46
N VAL A 156 -5.75 22.46 -6.72
CA VAL A 156 -6.37 22.48 -8.05
C VAL A 156 -6.98 23.86 -8.19
N THR A 157 -6.64 24.59 -9.24
CA THR A 157 -7.22 25.92 -9.51
C THR A 157 -8.61 25.79 -10.11
N GLU A 158 -9.37 26.89 -10.15
CA GLU A 158 -10.69 26.90 -10.78
C GLU A 158 -10.61 26.54 -12.27
N ASP A 159 -9.65 27.14 -12.98
CA ASP A 159 -9.36 26.84 -14.38
C ASP A 159 -8.99 25.36 -14.59
N GLU A 160 -8.18 24.77 -13.71
CA GLU A 160 -7.84 23.34 -13.79
C GLU A 160 -9.04 22.44 -13.54
N TYR A 161 -9.90 22.80 -12.59
CA TYR A 161 -11.15 22.07 -12.36
C TYR A 161 -12.08 22.17 -13.56
N GLN A 162 -12.27 23.38 -14.09
CA GLN A 162 -13.17 23.63 -15.21
C GLN A 162 -12.72 22.86 -16.46
N LYS A 163 -11.42 22.89 -16.77
CA LYS A 163 -10.83 22.08 -17.86
C LYS A 163 -11.08 20.59 -17.70
N LEU A 164 -10.99 20.04 -16.49
CA LEU A 164 -11.30 18.62 -16.25
C LEU A 164 -12.79 18.31 -16.42
N LEU A 165 -13.65 19.24 -16.03
CA LEU A 165 -15.10 19.10 -16.12
C LEU A 165 -15.56 19.17 -17.57
N ASP A 166 -15.07 20.14 -18.34
CA ASP A 166 -15.39 20.29 -19.76
C ASP A 166 -14.88 19.10 -20.56
N ASP A 167 -13.66 18.64 -20.28
CA ASP A 167 -13.12 17.43 -20.89
C ASP A 167 -13.94 16.16 -20.56
N ALA A 168 -14.57 16.08 -19.39
CA ALA A 168 -15.48 14.98 -19.08
C ALA A 168 -16.78 15.08 -19.90
N ARG A 169 -17.33 16.29 -20.05
CA ARG A 169 -18.56 16.57 -20.81
C ARG A 169 -18.40 16.35 -22.31
N GLU A 170 -17.32 16.86 -22.89
CA GLU A 170 -16.99 16.71 -24.32
C GLU A 170 -16.88 15.24 -24.73
N ARG A 171 -16.43 14.37 -23.82
CA ARG A 171 -16.33 12.92 -24.06
C ARG A 171 -17.57 12.13 -23.65
N GLY A 172 -18.60 12.80 -23.11
CA GLY A 172 -19.78 12.14 -22.56
C GLY A 172 -19.51 11.25 -21.33
N ASP A 173 -18.38 11.43 -20.63
CA ASP A 173 -18.03 10.64 -19.43
C ASP A 173 -18.75 11.19 -18.20
N ARG A 174 -20.04 10.87 -18.09
CA ARG A 174 -20.91 11.32 -17.00
C ARG A 174 -20.41 10.88 -15.63
N MET A 175 -19.87 9.67 -15.51
CA MET A 175 -19.29 9.20 -14.24
C MET A 175 -18.12 10.06 -13.79
N MET A 176 -17.24 10.46 -14.72
CA MET A 176 -16.14 11.37 -14.39
C MET A 176 -16.64 12.78 -14.05
N GLU A 177 -17.58 13.32 -14.83
CA GLU A 177 -18.18 14.64 -14.59
C GLU A 177 -18.75 14.72 -13.17
N PHE A 178 -19.65 13.80 -12.82
CA PHE A 178 -20.33 13.81 -11.53
C PHE A 178 -19.39 13.48 -10.37
N ALA A 179 -18.40 12.59 -10.57
CA ALA A 179 -17.38 12.35 -9.56
C ALA A 179 -16.53 13.60 -9.27
N LEU A 180 -16.22 14.43 -10.28
CA LEU A 180 -15.51 15.70 -10.10
C LEU A 180 -16.38 16.72 -9.34
N VAL A 181 -17.66 16.82 -9.66
CA VAL A 181 -18.64 17.66 -8.93
C VAL A 181 -18.69 17.25 -7.46
N ILE A 182 -18.85 15.95 -7.16
CA ILE A 182 -18.87 15.46 -5.78
C ILE A 182 -17.54 15.73 -5.09
N ALA A 183 -16.40 15.40 -5.71
CA ALA A 183 -15.09 15.57 -5.09
C ALA A 183 -14.77 17.03 -4.76
N ARG A 184 -15.23 17.97 -5.60
CA ARG A 184 -15.11 19.41 -5.34
C ARG A 184 -15.97 19.83 -4.16
N ASN A 185 -17.22 19.39 -4.09
CA ASN A 185 -18.17 19.89 -3.09
C ASN A 185 -18.18 19.11 -1.77
N LEU A 186 -17.57 17.92 -1.72
CA LEU A 186 -17.56 17.08 -0.54
C LEU A 186 -16.17 16.48 -0.26
N PRO A 187 -15.79 16.33 1.02
CA PRO A 187 -14.53 15.73 1.44
C PRO A 187 -14.55 14.19 1.34
N ILE A 188 -14.96 13.65 0.19
CA ILE A 188 -15.14 12.21 -0.01
C ILE A 188 -13.86 11.51 -0.48
N ARG A 189 -13.67 10.24 -0.10
CA ARG A 189 -12.64 9.39 -0.71
C ARG A 189 -13.20 8.79 -2.01
N PRO A 190 -12.36 8.50 -3.02
CA PRO A 190 -12.84 7.85 -4.24
C PRO A 190 -13.62 6.56 -3.98
N LYS A 191 -13.18 5.74 -3.02
CA LYS A 191 -13.90 4.50 -2.63
C LYS A 191 -15.24 4.75 -1.95
N GLU A 192 -15.48 5.92 -1.38
CA GLU A 192 -16.74 6.23 -0.70
C GLU A 192 -17.82 6.68 -1.70
N LEU A 193 -17.44 6.97 -2.96
CA LEU A 193 -18.39 7.30 -4.04
C LEU A 193 -19.34 6.14 -4.37
N MET A 194 -18.97 4.88 -4.10
CA MET A 194 -19.85 3.72 -4.34
C MET A 194 -20.94 3.52 -3.29
N GLY A 195 -20.91 4.31 -2.22
CA GLY A 195 -21.84 4.22 -1.10
C GLY A 195 -22.24 5.59 -0.58
N ILE A 196 -22.29 6.59 -1.47
CA ILE A 196 -22.88 7.89 -1.21
C ILE A 196 -24.36 7.85 -1.63
N SER A 197 -25.22 8.39 -0.79
CA SER A 197 -26.66 8.50 -1.07
C SER A 197 -27.24 9.76 -0.43
N VAL A 198 -28.39 10.20 -0.94
CA VAL A 198 -29.20 11.24 -0.31
C VAL A 198 -30.13 10.58 0.70
N THR A 199 -30.18 11.11 1.92
CA THR A 199 -31.09 10.59 2.96
C THR A 199 -32.31 11.47 3.15
N GLU A 200 -32.16 12.78 2.98
CA GLU A 200 -33.23 13.75 3.20
C GLU A 200 -32.93 15.02 2.41
N ILE A 201 -33.98 15.64 1.87
CA ILE A 201 -33.91 16.93 1.20
C ILE A 201 -35.01 17.80 1.80
N THR A 202 -34.63 18.97 2.29
CA THR A 202 -35.56 20.04 2.66
C THR A 202 -35.41 21.21 1.68
N THR A 203 -36.15 22.30 1.88
CA THR A 203 -36.03 23.52 1.05
C THR A 203 -34.60 24.02 0.94
N ASP A 204 -33.87 24.02 2.06
CA ASP A 204 -32.55 24.65 2.13
C ASP A 204 -31.43 23.66 2.45
N THR A 205 -31.75 22.44 2.94
CA THR A 205 -30.75 21.48 3.40
C THR A 205 -30.81 20.16 2.64
N LEU A 206 -29.66 19.76 2.09
CA LEU A 206 -29.38 18.43 1.58
C LEU A 206 -28.67 17.61 2.67
N LYS A 207 -29.25 16.49 3.10
CA LYS A 207 -28.59 15.51 3.96
C LYS A 207 -28.15 14.31 3.15
N ILE A 208 -26.89 13.97 3.27
CA ILE A 208 -26.27 12.84 2.58
C ILE A 208 -25.74 11.85 3.59
N HIS A 209 -25.69 10.58 3.18
CA HIS A 209 -24.97 9.53 3.88
C HIS A 209 -23.82 9.03 3.01
N SER A 210 -22.70 8.72 3.64
CA SER A 210 -21.53 8.16 2.98
C SER A 210 -20.99 6.98 3.81
N ILE A 211 -20.95 5.82 3.17
CA ILE A 211 -20.35 4.62 3.75
C ILE A 211 -18.83 4.81 3.79
N GLY A 212 -18.27 4.79 4.99
CA GLY A 212 -16.86 5.00 5.27
C GLY A 212 -15.98 3.93 4.65
N ALA A 213 -14.92 4.34 3.96
CA ALA A 213 -13.90 3.44 3.48
C ALA A 213 -12.85 3.12 4.56
N LYS A 214 -12.12 2.00 4.37
CA LYS A 214 -11.04 1.54 5.26
C LYS A 214 -11.48 1.18 6.68
N LYS A 215 -12.69 0.64 6.82
CA LYS A 215 -13.12 -0.04 8.04
C LYS A 215 -12.22 -1.23 8.33
N ARG A 216 -11.88 -1.43 9.59
CA ARG A 216 -11.18 -2.61 10.11
C ARG A 216 -12.11 -3.35 11.07
N ALA A 217 -11.89 -4.65 11.27
CA ALA A 217 -12.64 -5.45 12.25
C ALA A 217 -12.60 -4.81 13.66
N ALA A 218 -11.46 -4.25 14.05
CA ALA A 218 -11.28 -3.50 15.29
C ALA A 218 -12.05 -2.16 15.37
N ASN A 219 -12.79 -1.77 14.32
CA ASN A 219 -13.60 -0.55 14.21
C ASN A 219 -12.86 0.77 14.54
N ASP A 220 -11.53 0.75 14.45
CA ASP A 220 -10.63 1.83 14.85
C ASP A 220 -10.25 2.77 13.68
N ARG A 221 -10.80 2.52 12.49
CA ARG A 221 -10.43 3.22 11.25
C ARG A 221 -11.61 3.40 10.31
N GLY A 222 -11.77 4.62 9.79
CA GLY A 222 -12.87 4.99 8.92
C GLY A 222 -14.22 5.01 9.67
N ILE A 223 -15.10 5.94 9.34
CA ILE A 223 -16.46 5.97 9.89
C ILE A 223 -17.44 6.26 8.77
N ASP A 224 -18.64 5.69 8.90
CA ASP A 224 -19.80 6.18 8.15
C ASP A 224 -20.14 7.58 8.64
N ARG A 225 -20.63 8.41 7.72
CA ARG A 225 -20.96 9.78 8.05
C ARG A 225 -22.22 10.25 7.36
N SER A 226 -22.98 11.02 8.12
CA SER A 226 -24.09 11.80 7.62
C SER A 226 -23.71 13.27 7.69
N LEU A 227 -23.82 13.96 6.55
CA LEU A 227 -23.44 15.36 6.38
C LEU A 227 -24.67 16.15 5.92
N SER A 228 -24.86 17.35 6.47
CA SER A 228 -25.89 18.31 6.06
C SER A 228 -25.21 19.51 5.41
N LEU A 229 -25.76 20.00 4.32
CA LEU A 229 -25.19 21.12 3.55
C LEU A 229 -26.32 21.83 2.79
N PRO A 230 -26.10 23.09 2.34
CA PRO A 230 -27.07 23.77 1.50
C PRO A 230 -27.42 22.96 0.25
N VAL A 231 -28.69 23.04 -0.17
CA VAL A 231 -29.13 22.38 -1.41
C VAL A 231 -28.38 22.96 -2.60
N SER A 232 -27.89 22.06 -3.46
CA SER A 232 -27.24 22.41 -4.72
C SER A 232 -27.66 21.40 -5.77
N ASP A 233 -28.40 21.84 -6.79
CA ASP A 233 -28.90 20.97 -7.85
C ASP A 233 -27.77 20.21 -8.55
N LYS A 234 -26.64 20.88 -8.79
CA LYS A 234 -25.46 20.25 -9.39
C LYS A 234 -24.95 19.09 -8.54
N LEU A 235 -24.90 19.26 -7.22
CA LEU A 235 -24.43 18.22 -6.31
C LEU A 235 -25.47 17.12 -6.13
N LEU A 236 -26.75 17.48 -5.98
CA LEU A 236 -27.86 16.54 -5.88
C LEU A 236 -27.90 15.62 -7.10
N ASN A 237 -27.88 16.19 -8.31
CA ASN A 237 -27.84 15.44 -9.56
C ASN A 237 -26.62 14.52 -9.64
N ALA A 238 -25.45 14.98 -9.16
CA ALA A 238 -24.25 14.18 -9.15
C ALA A 238 -24.35 12.97 -8.20
N ILE A 239 -24.93 13.17 -7.00
CA ILE A 239 -25.11 12.08 -6.04
C ILE A 239 -26.13 11.08 -6.56
N ASN A 240 -27.29 11.54 -7.04
CA ASN A 240 -28.34 10.69 -7.59
C ASN A 240 -27.82 9.84 -8.76
N TYR A 241 -27.01 10.44 -9.66
CA TYR A 241 -26.39 9.69 -10.74
C TYR A 241 -25.46 8.58 -10.23
N MET A 242 -24.59 8.90 -9.26
CA MET A 242 -23.65 7.93 -8.71
C MET A 242 -24.37 6.80 -7.98
N GLU A 243 -25.37 7.13 -7.17
CA GLU A 243 -26.21 6.16 -6.48
C GLU A 243 -26.93 5.24 -7.49
N HIS A 244 -27.57 5.81 -8.50
CA HIS A 244 -28.22 5.03 -9.57
C HIS A 244 -27.23 4.11 -10.31
N TYR A 245 -26.06 4.62 -10.68
CA TYR A 245 -25.03 3.84 -11.37
C TYR A 245 -24.59 2.62 -10.55
N PHE A 246 -24.34 2.80 -9.24
CA PHE A 246 -23.89 1.70 -8.39
C PHE A 246 -25.01 0.73 -8.00
N ASN A 247 -26.26 1.19 -7.92
CA ASN A 247 -27.42 0.31 -7.76
C ASN A 247 -27.63 -0.56 -9.00
N LYS A 248 -27.56 0.02 -10.20
CA LYS A 248 -27.62 -0.74 -11.45
C LYS A 248 -26.50 -1.77 -11.55
N LEU A 249 -25.26 -1.37 -11.22
CA LEU A 249 -24.12 -2.30 -11.19
C LEU A 249 -24.35 -3.46 -10.20
N ARG A 250 -24.95 -3.18 -9.04
CA ARG A 250 -25.33 -4.21 -8.06
C ARG A 250 -26.33 -5.19 -8.66
N GLU A 251 -27.40 -4.70 -9.26
CA GLU A 251 -28.43 -5.54 -9.89
C GLU A 251 -27.86 -6.42 -11.01
N GLU A 252 -27.00 -5.86 -11.87
CA GLU A 252 -26.34 -6.59 -12.95
C GLU A 252 -25.42 -7.70 -12.39
N THR A 253 -24.66 -7.41 -11.33
CA THR A 253 -23.76 -8.40 -10.72
C THR A 253 -24.50 -9.54 -10.01
N VAL A 254 -25.71 -9.29 -9.49
CA VAL A 254 -26.57 -10.31 -8.89
C VAL A 254 -27.13 -11.24 -9.97
N LYS A 255 -27.56 -10.68 -11.11
CA LYS A 255 -28.12 -11.46 -12.23
C LYS A 255 -27.08 -12.34 -12.93
N SER A 256 -25.80 -11.95 -12.93
CA SER A 256 -24.76 -12.61 -13.71
C SER A 256 -23.98 -13.71 -12.97
N ASN A 257 -24.15 -13.88 -11.66
CA ASN A 257 -23.28 -14.74 -10.85
C ASN A 257 -24.07 -15.83 -10.11
N ASP A 258 -24.09 -17.04 -10.66
CA ASP A 258 -24.66 -18.22 -9.98
C ASP A 258 -23.73 -18.86 -8.94
N LYS A 259 -22.43 -18.51 -8.92
CA LYS A 259 -21.40 -19.28 -8.19
C LYS A 259 -20.62 -18.50 -7.12
N LYS A 260 -20.85 -17.20 -6.97
CA LYS A 260 -20.11 -16.36 -6.02
C LYS A 260 -21.08 -15.59 -5.13
N ASP A 261 -20.70 -15.33 -3.87
CA ASP A 261 -21.47 -14.45 -2.98
C ASP A 261 -21.75 -13.12 -3.71
N PRO A 262 -23.04 -12.78 -3.98
CA PRO A 262 -23.40 -11.59 -4.72
C PRO A 262 -22.83 -10.31 -4.10
N ALA A 263 -22.65 -10.27 -2.78
CA ALA A 263 -22.06 -9.13 -2.09
C ALA A 263 -20.56 -8.96 -2.42
N GLU A 264 -19.81 -10.07 -2.48
CA GLU A 264 -18.39 -10.05 -2.84
C GLU A 264 -18.20 -9.70 -4.33
N ALA A 265 -19.03 -10.25 -5.21
CA ALA A 265 -19.01 -9.96 -6.63
C ALA A 265 -19.26 -8.47 -6.92
N TYR A 266 -20.30 -7.90 -6.29
CA TYR A 266 -20.58 -6.46 -6.36
C TYR A 266 -19.40 -5.61 -5.88
N ASP A 267 -18.83 -5.95 -4.73
CA ASP A 267 -17.73 -5.17 -4.14
C ASP A 267 -16.47 -5.19 -5.03
N ILE A 268 -16.18 -6.29 -5.73
CA ILE A 268 -15.11 -6.37 -6.74
C ILE A 268 -15.43 -5.44 -7.92
N ALA A 269 -16.63 -5.56 -8.50
CA ALA A 269 -17.05 -4.76 -9.65
C ALA A 269 -17.05 -3.26 -9.34
N ALA A 270 -17.58 -2.87 -8.18
CA ALA A 270 -17.63 -1.49 -7.73
C ALA A 270 -16.22 -0.90 -7.52
N ARG A 271 -15.28 -1.68 -6.95
CA ARG A 271 -13.88 -1.27 -6.80
C ARG A 271 -13.19 -1.10 -8.14
N GLU A 272 -13.48 -1.97 -9.10
CA GLU A 272 -12.96 -1.85 -10.45
C GLU A 272 -13.50 -0.60 -11.15
N ALA A 273 -14.81 -0.34 -11.05
CA ALA A 273 -15.43 0.86 -11.62
C ALA A 273 -14.78 2.15 -11.05
N ILE A 274 -14.59 2.23 -9.72
CA ILE A 274 -13.88 3.34 -9.08
C ILE A 274 -12.44 3.45 -9.56
N LYS A 275 -11.72 2.33 -9.71
CA LYS A 275 -10.34 2.34 -10.21
C LYS A 275 -10.28 2.89 -11.64
N ARG A 276 -11.15 2.40 -12.53
CA ARG A 276 -11.27 2.88 -13.92
C ARG A 276 -11.57 4.38 -13.96
N LEU A 277 -12.49 4.86 -13.12
CA LEU A 277 -12.76 6.29 -12.96
C LEU A 277 -11.50 7.07 -12.55
N GLN A 278 -10.75 6.59 -11.57
CA GLN A 278 -9.50 7.24 -11.15
C GLN A 278 -8.46 7.28 -12.28
N ASP A 279 -8.35 6.21 -13.06
CA ASP A 279 -7.45 6.11 -14.21
C ASP A 279 -7.86 7.08 -15.33
N ARG A 280 -9.17 7.25 -15.60
CA ARG A 280 -9.70 8.24 -16.56
C ARG A 280 -9.41 9.68 -16.13
N VAL A 281 -9.63 10.01 -14.86
CA VAL A 281 -9.25 11.34 -14.30
C VAL A 281 -7.74 11.55 -14.43
N TYR A 282 -6.93 10.53 -14.16
CA TYR A 282 -5.48 10.62 -14.30
C TYR A 282 -5.04 10.82 -15.77
N ALA A 283 -5.66 10.10 -16.71
CA ALA A 283 -5.40 10.23 -18.14
C ALA A 283 -5.79 11.63 -18.66
N ALA A 284 -6.97 12.12 -18.28
CA ALA A 284 -7.43 13.47 -18.56
C ALA A 284 -6.45 14.52 -18.02
N SER A 285 -6.09 14.41 -16.75
CA SER A 285 -5.09 15.29 -16.12
C SER A 285 -3.74 15.26 -16.85
N LYS A 286 -3.29 14.09 -17.32
CA LYS A 286 -2.03 13.97 -18.07
C LYS A 286 -2.10 14.71 -19.41
N ARG A 287 -3.24 14.61 -20.11
CA ARG A 287 -3.47 15.25 -21.42
C ARG A 287 -3.66 16.76 -21.29
N LEU A 288 -4.49 17.22 -20.36
CA LEU A 288 -4.83 18.64 -20.19
C LEU A 288 -3.71 19.45 -19.54
N PHE A 289 -2.89 18.81 -18.70
CA PHE A 289 -1.81 19.48 -17.96
C PHE A 289 -0.44 18.87 -18.31
N PRO A 290 0.00 18.95 -19.58
CA PRO A 290 1.25 18.35 -20.02
C PRO A 290 2.45 18.99 -19.31
N LYS A 291 2.39 20.30 -19.03
CA LYS A 291 3.45 21.06 -18.32
C LYS A 291 3.66 20.61 -16.86
N LYS A 292 2.70 19.88 -16.26
CA LYS A 292 2.81 19.31 -14.90
C LYS A 292 3.48 17.93 -14.87
N VAL A 293 4.58 17.73 -15.61
CA VAL A 293 5.33 16.45 -15.58
C VAL A 293 6.06 16.27 -14.24
N LYS A 294 6.66 17.35 -13.72
CA LYS A 294 7.48 17.35 -12.51
C LYS A 294 6.67 17.59 -11.22
N THR A 295 5.44 18.08 -11.35
CA THR A 295 4.51 18.31 -10.24
C THR A 295 3.36 17.31 -10.27
N PRO A 296 2.80 16.93 -9.12
CA PRO A 296 1.61 16.10 -9.10
C PRO A 296 0.46 16.73 -9.89
N ARG A 297 -0.23 15.93 -10.70
CA ARG A 297 -1.40 16.37 -11.45
C ARG A 297 -2.68 16.25 -10.62
N PRO A 298 -3.74 17.01 -10.95
CA PRO A 298 -5.03 16.86 -10.29
C PRO A 298 -5.55 15.42 -10.35
N SER A 299 -6.20 15.01 -9.27
CA SER A 299 -6.85 13.71 -9.12
C SER A 299 -8.05 13.87 -8.18
N LEU A 300 -8.93 12.87 -8.11
CA LEU A 300 -10.03 12.88 -7.12
C LEU A 300 -9.51 13.07 -5.67
N TYR A 301 -8.32 12.54 -5.36
CA TYR A 301 -7.73 12.67 -4.04
C TYR A 301 -7.17 14.08 -3.76
N SER A 302 -6.91 14.86 -4.81
CA SER A 302 -6.43 16.24 -4.69
C SER A 302 -7.47 17.15 -4.05
N PHE A 303 -8.74 17.01 -4.44
CA PHE A 303 -9.84 17.77 -3.83
C PHE A 303 -9.99 17.44 -2.34
N ARG A 304 -9.83 16.18 -1.96
CA ARG A 304 -9.82 15.79 -0.54
C ARG A 304 -8.65 16.43 0.24
N HIS A 305 -7.48 16.60 -0.38
CA HIS A 305 -6.38 17.35 0.24
C HIS A 305 -6.72 18.83 0.42
N MET A 306 -7.33 19.44 -0.60
CA MET A 306 -7.78 20.82 -0.53
C MET A 306 -8.83 21.01 0.57
N TRP A 307 -9.77 20.06 0.74
CA TRP A 307 -10.73 20.05 1.84
C TRP A 307 -10.04 19.99 3.20
N GLY A 308 -9.04 19.11 3.35
CA GLY A 308 -8.22 19.05 4.56
C GLY A 308 -7.53 20.37 4.88
N THR A 309 -6.99 21.06 3.88
CA THR A 309 -6.42 22.42 4.03
C THR A 309 -7.50 23.41 4.47
N ARG A 310 -8.63 23.48 3.78
CA ARG A 310 -9.73 24.42 4.08
C ARG A 310 -10.23 24.28 5.52
N LEU A 311 -10.48 23.04 5.94
CA LEU A 311 -10.95 22.74 7.28
C LEU A 311 -9.89 23.10 8.34
N LYS A 312 -8.61 22.83 8.07
CA LYS A 312 -7.53 23.22 8.99
C LYS A 312 -7.38 24.73 9.12
N ASN A 313 -7.55 25.48 8.03
CA ASN A 313 -7.52 26.95 8.08
C ASN A 313 -8.64 27.47 9.00
N LYS A 314 -9.85 26.93 8.85
CA LYS A 314 -10.99 27.26 9.72
C LYS A 314 -10.77 26.88 11.19
N SER A 315 -10.11 25.75 11.44
CA SER A 315 -9.74 25.36 12.79
C SER A 315 -8.69 26.27 13.43
N LYS A 316 -7.75 26.80 12.63
CA LYS A 316 -6.78 27.80 13.09
C LYS A 316 -7.48 29.07 13.59
N HIS A 317 -8.57 29.46 12.95
CA HIS A 317 -9.44 30.58 13.37
C HIS A 317 -10.48 30.20 14.45
N LYS A 318 -10.34 29.02 15.08
CA LYS A 318 -11.25 28.49 16.11
C LYS A 318 -12.71 28.33 15.66
N GLU A 319 -13.01 28.41 14.36
CA GLU A 319 -14.37 28.26 13.82
C GLU A 319 -14.87 26.80 13.86
N ILE A 320 -13.95 25.84 13.72
CA ILE A 320 -14.28 24.41 13.78
C ILE A 320 -13.27 23.61 14.61
N THR A 321 -13.77 22.60 15.32
CA THR A 321 -12.93 21.74 16.17
C THR A 321 -12.29 20.61 15.38
N ALA A 322 -11.15 20.08 15.87
CA ALA A 322 -10.52 18.90 15.28
C ALA A 322 -11.48 17.70 15.21
N ARG A 323 -12.37 17.52 16.19
CA ARG A 323 -13.39 16.47 16.18
C ARG A 323 -14.35 16.62 15.00
N LYS A 324 -14.82 17.84 14.76
CA LYS A 324 -15.69 18.17 13.62
C LYS A 324 -14.98 17.94 12.28
N ILE A 325 -13.72 18.34 12.16
CA ILE A 325 -12.90 18.06 10.96
C ILE A 325 -12.78 16.55 10.71
N ALA A 326 -12.49 15.77 11.75
CA ALA A 326 -12.39 14.31 11.64
C ALA A 326 -13.73 13.70 11.19
N ALA A 327 -14.85 14.13 11.78
CA ALA A 327 -16.18 13.68 11.39
C ALA A 327 -16.48 13.98 9.91
N ILE A 328 -16.26 15.24 9.48
CA ILE A 328 -16.43 15.69 8.09
C ILE A 328 -15.57 14.84 7.13
N MET A 329 -14.32 14.59 7.49
CA MET A 329 -13.39 13.79 6.68
C MET A 329 -13.63 12.27 6.77
N GLY A 330 -14.56 11.79 7.61
CA GLY A 330 -14.77 10.35 7.84
C GLY A 330 -13.55 9.68 8.47
N HIS A 331 -13.01 10.30 9.53
CA HIS A 331 -11.91 9.80 10.33
C HIS A 331 -12.42 9.39 11.71
N ARG A 332 -12.06 8.18 12.16
CA ARG A 332 -12.31 7.72 13.53
C ARG A 332 -11.49 8.48 14.56
N SER A 333 -10.27 8.91 14.21
CA SER A 333 -9.35 9.61 15.10
C SER A 333 -8.95 10.97 14.54
N THR A 334 -8.86 11.98 15.41
CA THR A 334 -8.35 13.31 15.09
C THR A 334 -6.89 13.29 14.61
N ASN A 335 -6.11 12.27 14.97
CA ASN A 335 -4.71 12.13 14.51
C ASN A 335 -4.61 11.98 12.99
N SER A 336 -5.64 11.41 12.35
CA SER A 336 -5.70 11.22 10.90
C SER A 336 -5.85 12.52 10.10
N ILE A 337 -6.14 13.64 10.77
CA ILE A 337 -6.24 14.96 10.14
C ILE A 337 -4.84 15.44 9.68
N SER A 338 -3.78 15.05 10.39
CA SER A 338 -2.39 15.43 10.06
C SER A 338 -2.01 15.10 8.61
N CYS A 339 -2.56 14.03 8.04
CA CYS A 339 -2.28 13.55 6.69
C CYS A 339 -2.78 14.47 5.55
N TYR A 340 -3.65 15.46 5.82
CA TYR A 340 -4.30 16.26 4.76
C TYR A 340 -4.08 17.75 4.94
N GLY A 341 -3.39 18.39 3.99
CA GLY A 341 -3.26 19.85 3.93
C GLY A 341 -2.44 20.47 5.07
N HIS A 342 -2.09 21.74 4.92
CA HIS A 342 -1.43 22.53 5.97
C HIS A 342 -2.29 23.74 6.31
N ALA A 343 -2.41 24.10 7.59
CA ALA A 343 -3.30 25.17 8.08
C ALA A 343 -2.91 26.60 7.64
N ASN A 344 -1.78 26.74 6.94
CA ASN A 344 -1.29 28.02 6.41
C ASN A 344 -1.35 28.07 4.88
N SER A 345 -1.81 27.01 4.22
CA SER A 345 -1.89 26.98 2.76
C SER A 345 -3.23 27.57 2.30
N LYS A 346 -3.21 28.34 1.21
CA LYS A 346 -4.44 28.82 0.56
C LYS A 346 -5.27 27.63 0.07
N SER A 347 -6.56 27.64 0.39
CA SER A 347 -7.53 26.61 -0.01
C SER A 347 -8.58 27.15 -0.98
N ASP A 348 -8.13 27.97 -1.93
CA ASP A 348 -8.99 28.61 -2.94
C ASP A 348 -9.60 27.55 -3.88
N GLY A 349 -10.78 27.82 -4.46
CA GLY A 349 -11.42 26.96 -5.47
C GLY A 349 -12.65 26.16 -4.99
N PHE A 350 -13.03 26.28 -3.72
CA PHE A 350 -14.30 25.73 -3.23
C PHE A 350 -15.39 26.80 -3.21
N THR A 351 -16.53 26.47 -3.79
CA THR A 351 -17.74 27.30 -3.78
C THR A 351 -18.77 26.82 -2.75
N SER A 352 -18.73 25.55 -2.37
CA SER A 352 -19.68 24.98 -1.39
C SER A 352 -19.37 25.41 0.03
N ASP A 353 -20.40 25.51 0.86
CA ASP A 353 -20.23 25.66 2.31
C ASP A 353 -19.61 24.43 2.97
N ILE A 354 -19.17 24.61 4.21
CA ILE A 354 -18.59 23.52 4.99
C ILE A 354 -19.75 22.63 5.47
N PRO A 355 -19.76 21.33 5.14
CA PRO A 355 -20.83 20.45 5.57
C PRO A 355 -20.83 20.25 7.09
N GLU A 356 -22.03 20.14 7.66
CA GLU A 356 -22.25 19.88 9.07
C GLU A 356 -22.42 18.36 9.32
N PRO A 357 -21.55 17.72 10.13
CA PRO A 357 -21.73 16.32 10.49
C PRO A 357 -22.86 16.14 11.51
N SER A 358 -23.62 15.05 11.38
CA SER A 358 -24.66 14.71 12.37
C SER A 358 -24.06 14.47 13.77
N LYS A 359 -24.88 14.62 14.81
CA LYS A 359 -24.50 14.28 16.20
C LYS A 359 -24.00 12.83 16.31
N LYS A 360 -24.64 11.89 15.60
CA LYS A 360 -24.24 10.48 15.53
C LYS A 360 -22.86 10.33 14.88
N THR A 361 -22.58 11.04 13.79
CA THR A 361 -21.24 11.01 13.18
C THR A 361 -20.17 11.60 14.10
N LEU A 362 -20.50 12.67 14.82
CA LEU A 362 -19.59 13.27 15.80
C LEU A 362 -19.28 12.32 16.96
N SER A 363 -20.25 11.55 17.45
CA SER A 363 -20.04 10.61 18.57
C SER A 363 -19.05 9.50 18.22
N LEU A 364 -18.98 9.09 16.95
CA LEU A 364 -18.06 8.07 16.45
C LEU A 364 -16.57 8.51 16.44
N VAL A 365 -16.26 9.79 16.59
CA VAL A 365 -14.87 10.27 16.58
C VAL A 365 -14.25 10.15 17.97
N ASN A 366 -13.20 9.34 18.08
CA ASN A 366 -12.42 9.21 19.30
C ASN A 366 -11.69 10.53 19.59
N LYS A 367 -11.82 11.05 20.82
CA LYS A 367 -10.99 12.18 21.27
C LYS A 367 -9.55 11.70 21.38
N LYS A 368 -8.59 12.60 21.17
CA LYS A 368 -7.21 12.35 21.59
C LYS A 368 -7.25 12.20 23.10
N GLU A 369 -7.00 11.00 23.63
CA GLU A 369 -6.69 10.84 25.05
C GLU A 369 -5.50 11.76 25.33
N ALA A 370 -5.66 12.65 26.31
CA ALA A 370 -4.51 13.36 26.84
C ALA A 370 -3.53 12.26 27.29
N ARG A 371 -2.28 12.31 26.83
CA ARG A 371 -1.24 11.43 27.41
C ARG A 371 -1.25 11.72 28.90
N GLN A 372 -1.78 10.81 29.72
CA GLN A 372 -1.42 10.76 31.12
C GLN A 372 0.09 10.56 31.10
N ARG A 373 0.83 11.60 31.51
CA ARG A 373 2.21 11.40 31.93
C ARG A 373 2.06 10.59 33.21
N GLU A 374 2.27 9.28 33.13
CA GLU A 374 2.59 8.53 34.32
C GLU A 374 3.88 9.16 34.85
N GLU A 375 3.74 9.94 35.92
CA GLU A 375 4.86 10.34 36.75
C GLU A 375 5.43 9.05 37.32
N SER A 376 6.51 8.56 36.71
CA SER A 376 7.30 7.47 37.28
C SER A 376 7.75 7.93 38.68
N PRO A 377 7.45 7.19 39.75
CA PRO A 377 7.93 7.55 41.08
C PRO A 377 9.45 7.49 41.03
N PHE A 378 10.06 8.65 41.23
CA PHE A 378 11.50 8.76 41.42
C PHE A 378 11.81 8.06 42.74
N LEU A 379 12.38 6.86 42.66
CA LEU A 379 12.93 6.17 43.83
C LEU A 379 14.05 7.05 44.38
N SER A 380 13.77 7.74 45.49
CA SER A 380 14.80 8.34 46.34
C SER A 380 15.57 7.21 47.01
N SER A 381 16.76 6.91 46.48
CA SER A 381 17.78 6.18 47.23
C SER A 381 18.32 7.09 48.32
N ASN A 382 18.06 6.70 49.57
CA ASN A 382 18.81 7.12 50.76
C ASN A 382 20.26 6.64 50.71
#